data_AF-A0A7W1LQT7-F1
#
_entry.id   AF-A0A7W1LQT7-F1
#
_cell.length_a   1.000
_cell.length_b   1.000
_cell.length_c   1.000
_cell.angle_alpha   90.00
_cell.angle_beta   90.00
_cell.angle_gamma   90.00
#
_symmetry.space_group_name_H-M   'P 1'
#
loop_
_entity.id
_entity.type
_entity.pdbx_description
1 polymer ?
#
loop_
_entity_poly.entity_id
_entity_poly.type
_entity_poly.pdbx_seq_one_letter_code
_entity_poly.pdbx_strand_id
1 'polypeptide(L)'
;MLAAWQADDEPQPGAVKIDPRCIDADGDAAWASLVLAPRGTWLLFDDVAVSHAIRSVLAGPPVDVVSTFVTGDDRFVGAITAVHDDEPTRLRDDPFAAIFPTCLVRVGPGLLGRTPTPVGPMTQRYGAANPWPWDRFPEARA
;
A
#
# COMPACT_ATOMS: atom_id res chain seq x y z
N MET A 1 -7.09 -11.39 10.57
CA MET A 1 -7.80 -11.59 9.28
C MET A 1 -7.73 -10.28 8.53
N LEU A 2 -7.27 -10.29 7.28
CA LEU A 2 -7.27 -9.11 6.40
C LEU A 2 -8.49 -9.18 5.49
N ALA A 3 -9.11 -8.04 5.24
CA ALA A 3 -10.23 -7.89 4.32
C ALA A 3 -10.16 -6.50 3.67
N ALA A 4 -10.69 -6.39 2.46
CA ALA A 4 -10.83 -5.14 1.73
C ALA A 4 -12.26 -5.03 1.20
N TRP A 5 -12.76 -3.80 1.14
CA TRP A 5 -14.05 -3.46 0.57
C TRP A 5 -13.94 -2.10 -0.12
N GLN A 6 -14.80 -1.85 -1.09
CA GLN A 6 -14.94 -0.51 -1.66
C GLN A 6 -15.48 0.42 -0.58
N ALA A 7 -14.95 1.63 -0.48
CA ALA A 7 -15.43 2.59 0.51
C ALA A 7 -16.90 2.92 0.24
N ASP A 8 -17.77 2.61 1.20
CA ASP A 8 -19.11 3.21 1.31
C ASP A 8 -19.00 4.60 1.97
N ASP A 9 -20.11 5.34 2.09
CA ASP A 9 -20.14 6.68 2.71
C ASP A 9 -19.64 6.71 4.17
N GLU A 10 -19.60 5.57 4.88
CA GLU A 10 -19.11 5.47 6.26
C GLU A 10 -18.00 4.40 6.41
N PRO A 11 -16.72 4.81 6.60
CA PRO A 11 -15.62 3.87 6.78
C PRO A 11 -15.73 3.14 8.13
N GLN A 12 -15.49 1.82 8.12
CA GLN A 12 -15.46 1.03 9.36
C GLN A 12 -14.42 1.60 10.35
N PRO A 13 -14.69 1.61 11.67
CA PRO A 13 -13.74 2.07 12.65
C PRO A 13 -12.40 1.31 12.55
N GLY A 14 -11.31 2.03 12.35
CA GLY A 14 -9.97 1.46 12.18
C GLY A 14 -9.64 0.98 10.76
N ALA A 15 -10.55 1.18 9.80
CA ALA A 15 -10.24 0.98 8.39
C ALA A 15 -9.21 2.01 7.92
N VAL A 16 -8.34 1.56 7.00
CA VAL A 16 -7.30 2.38 6.39
C VAL A 16 -7.49 2.35 4.88
N LYS A 17 -7.20 3.48 4.22
CA LYS A 17 -7.22 3.58 2.76
C LYS A 17 -5.98 2.88 2.22
N ILE A 18 -6.16 2.05 1.21
CA ILE A 18 -5.12 1.37 0.43
C ILE A 18 -5.35 1.69 -1.05
N ASP A 19 -4.33 1.55 -1.87
CA ASP A 19 -4.49 1.53 -3.31
C ASP A 19 -5.38 0.35 -3.77
N PRO A 20 -6.54 0.61 -4.42
CA PRO A 20 -7.47 -0.43 -4.83
C PRO A 20 -6.87 -1.37 -5.87
N ARG A 21 -5.82 -0.96 -6.59
CA ARG A 21 -5.15 -1.80 -7.60
C ARG A 21 -4.25 -2.86 -6.98
N CYS A 22 -4.00 -2.74 -5.67
CA CYS A 22 -3.38 -3.80 -4.88
C CYS A 22 -4.37 -4.92 -4.52
N ILE A 23 -5.67 -4.68 -4.68
CA ILE A 23 -6.73 -5.60 -4.30
C ILE A 23 -7.28 -6.32 -5.54
N ASP A 24 -7.29 -7.65 -5.50
CA ASP A 24 -7.81 -8.50 -6.56
C ASP A 24 -8.53 -9.71 -5.96
N ALA A 25 -9.82 -9.85 -6.29
CA ALA A 25 -10.66 -10.94 -5.82
C ALA A 25 -10.28 -12.29 -6.46
N ASP A 26 -9.56 -12.27 -7.58
CA ASP A 26 -9.02 -13.44 -8.27
C ASP A 26 -7.51 -13.61 -8.02
N GLY A 27 -6.92 -12.83 -7.11
CA GLY A 27 -5.50 -12.84 -6.81
C GLY A 27 -5.01 -14.18 -6.23
N ASP A 28 -3.79 -14.57 -6.59
CA ASP A 28 -3.13 -15.76 -6.02
C ASP A 28 -2.80 -15.54 -4.53
N ALA A 29 -2.45 -16.62 -3.82
CA ALA A 29 -1.90 -16.48 -2.47
C ALA A 29 -0.54 -15.76 -2.51
N ALA A 30 -0.26 -14.95 -1.48
CA ALA A 30 0.94 -14.14 -1.42
C ALA A 30 1.53 -14.08 -0.01
N TRP A 31 2.83 -13.82 0.07
CA TRP A 31 3.44 -13.34 1.30
C TRP A 31 3.39 -11.83 1.34
N ALA A 32 3.13 -11.26 2.51
CA ALA A 32 3.10 -9.81 2.70
C ALA A 32 3.86 -9.39 3.96
N SER A 33 4.66 -8.34 3.84
CA SER A 33 5.11 -7.52 4.95
C SER A 33 4.01 -6.51 5.24
N LEU A 34 3.37 -6.65 6.40
CA LEU A 34 2.31 -5.76 6.86
C LEU A 34 2.86 -4.85 7.96
N VAL A 35 3.05 -3.59 7.62
CA VAL A 35 3.56 -2.56 8.52
C VAL A 35 2.39 -1.73 9.02
N LEU A 36 2.22 -1.65 10.35
CA LEU A 36 1.10 -0.90 10.95
C LEU A 36 1.59 -0.05 12.11
N ALA A 37 1.16 1.22 12.11
CA ALA A 37 1.39 2.12 13.22
C ALA A 37 0.73 1.58 14.51
N PRO A 38 1.40 1.73 15.67
CA PRO A 38 0.73 1.55 16.95
C PRO A 38 -0.52 2.44 17.05
N ARG A 39 -1.53 1.99 17.80
CA ARG A 39 -2.79 2.72 17.93
C ARG A 39 -2.56 4.15 18.42
N GLY A 40 -3.10 5.12 17.70
CA GLY A 40 -2.97 6.54 18.02
C GLY A 40 -1.71 7.20 17.46
N THR A 41 -0.83 6.44 16.79
CA THR A 41 0.37 6.94 16.15
C THR A 41 0.17 7.04 14.64
N TRP A 42 0.78 8.05 14.04
CA TRP A 42 0.82 8.27 12.59
C TRP A 42 1.99 9.21 12.25
N LEU A 43 2.38 9.24 10.99
CA LEU A 43 3.25 10.27 10.42
C LEU A 43 2.50 11.04 9.34
N LEU A 44 2.95 12.25 9.03
CA LEU A 44 2.51 12.90 7.81
C LEU A 44 2.98 12.07 6.62
N PHE A 45 2.15 12.01 5.57
CA PHE A 45 2.45 11.22 4.38
C PHE A 45 3.71 11.70 3.66
N ASP A 46 3.97 13.00 3.69
CA ASP A 46 5.16 13.65 3.12
C ASP A 46 6.37 13.65 4.06
N ASP A 47 6.27 13.01 5.24
CA ASP A 47 7.40 12.82 6.13
C ASP A 47 8.58 12.18 5.38
N VAL A 48 9.79 12.65 5.71
CA VAL A 48 11.01 12.22 5.04
C VAL A 48 11.27 10.73 5.19
N ALA A 49 10.88 10.11 6.31
CA ALA A 49 11.01 8.68 6.54
C ALA A 49 10.06 7.89 5.62
N VAL A 50 8.82 8.35 5.47
CA VAL A 50 7.83 7.74 4.56
C VAL A 50 8.29 7.85 3.11
N SER A 51 8.71 9.04 2.70
CA SER A 51 9.25 9.30 1.36
C SER A 51 10.50 8.47 1.07
N HIS A 52 11.39 8.31 2.06
CA HIS A 52 12.59 7.47 1.92
C HIS A 52 12.20 6.00 1.75
N ALA A 53 11.32 5.46 2.58
CA ALA A 53 10.88 4.06 2.47
C ALA A 53 10.24 3.76 1.11
N ILE A 54 9.37 4.63 0.61
CA ILE A 54 8.76 4.50 -0.72
C ILE A 54 9.84 4.44 -1.81
N ARG A 55 10.80 5.37 -1.79
CA ARG A 55 11.91 5.38 -2.76
C ARG A 55 12.78 4.14 -2.65
N SER A 56 13.06 3.67 -1.44
CA SER A 56 13.85 2.46 -1.21
C SER A 56 13.17 1.22 -1.77
N VAL A 57 11.85 1.07 -1.58
CA VAL A 57 11.10 -0.04 -2.18
C VAL A 57 11.13 0.04 -3.71
N LEU A 58 10.85 1.21 -4.27
CA LEU A 58 10.81 1.40 -5.73
C LEU A 58 12.18 1.29 -6.42
N ALA A 59 13.27 1.57 -5.70
CA ALA A 59 14.64 1.40 -6.19
C ALA A 59 15.19 -0.02 -5.97
N GLY A 60 14.55 -0.81 -5.11
CA GLY A 60 14.94 -2.18 -4.81
C GLY A 60 14.51 -3.18 -5.88
N PRO A 61 14.71 -4.49 -5.63
CA PRO A 61 14.13 -5.53 -6.46
C PRO A 61 12.61 -5.34 -6.60
N PRO A 62 12.03 -5.54 -7.80
CA PRO A 62 10.59 -5.40 -8.00
C PRO A 62 9.79 -6.26 -7.02
N VAL A 63 8.65 -5.75 -6.56
CA VAL A 63 7.66 -6.46 -5.73
C VAL A 63 6.34 -6.50 -6.49
N ASP A 64 5.46 -7.44 -6.14
CA ASP A 64 4.20 -7.61 -6.85
C ASP A 64 3.14 -6.62 -6.36
N VAL A 65 3.21 -6.24 -5.08
CA VAL A 65 2.30 -5.26 -4.47
C VAL A 65 3.11 -4.33 -3.59
N VAL A 66 2.85 -3.03 -3.71
CA VAL A 66 3.26 -2.03 -2.73
C VAL A 66 2.16 -1.01 -2.56
N SER A 67 1.78 -0.74 -1.32
CA SER A 67 0.87 0.34 -1.00
C SER A 67 1.14 0.89 0.39
N THR A 68 0.72 2.13 0.59
CA THR A 68 0.72 2.77 1.91
C THR A 68 -0.70 2.77 2.45
N PHE A 69 -0.82 2.75 3.77
CA PHE A 69 -2.08 2.88 4.48
C PHE A 69 -2.24 4.31 4.97
N VAL A 70 -3.38 4.92 4.61
CA VAL A 70 -3.69 6.30 4.97
C VAL A 70 -5.00 6.39 5.72
N THR A 71 -5.05 7.24 6.74
CA THR A 71 -6.31 7.65 7.40
C THR A 71 -6.52 9.15 7.23
N GLY A 72 -7.76 9.60 7.08
CA GLY A 72 -8.02 10.98 6.67
C GLY A 72 -7.43 11.27 5.29
N ASP A 73 -6.74 12.40 5.16
CA ASP A 73 -6.17 12.86 3.88
C ASP A 73 -4.65 12.79 3.80
N ASP A 74 -3.97 12.75 4.94
CA ASP A 74 -2.51 12.94 5.01
C ASP A 74 -1.81 12.05 6.04
N ARG A 75 -2.53 11.21 6.80
CA ARG A 75 -1.93 10.43 7.89
C ARG A 75 -1.49 9.07 7.41
N PHE A 76 -0.20 8.90 7.24
CA PHE A 76 0.43 7.59 7.07
C PHE A 76 0.30 6.77 8.36
N VAL A 77 -0.30 5.59 8.25
CA VAL A 77 -0.53 4.66 9.37
C VAL A 77 0.05 3.27 9.11
N GLY A 78 0.80 3.09 8.02
CA GLY A 78 1.39 1.80 7.69
C GLY A 78 1.57 1.59 6.21
N ALA A 79 1.96 0.37 5.84
CA ALA A 79 2.16 -0.03 4.46
C ALA A 79 1.99 -1.54 4.31
N ILE A 80 1.84 -1.97 3.06
CA ILE A 80 1.90 -3.37 2.68
C ILE A 80 2.81 -3.53 1.47
N THR A 81 3.71 -4.49 1.56
CA THR A 81 4.58 -4.95 0.47
C THR A 81 4.36 -6.44 0.31
N ALA A 82 4.07 -6.94 -0.90
CA ALA A 82 3.79 -8.36 -1.11
C ALA A 82 4.50 -8.95 -2.32
N VAL A 83 4.72 -10.27 -2.25
CA VAL A 83 5.27 -11.11 -3.32
C VAL A 83 4.48 -12.42 -3.41
N HIS A 84 4.32 -12.94 -4.63
CA HIS A 84 3.67 -14.22 -4.93
C HIS A 84 4.68 -15.37 -5.06
N ASP A 85 5.83 -15.23 -4.39
CA ASP A 85 6.83 -16.29 -4.28
C ASP A 85 6.40 -17.33 -3.24
N ASP A 86 6.97 -18.53 -3.32
CA ASP A 86 6.80 -19.55 -2.28
C ASP A 86 7.42 -19.13 -0.93
N GLU A 87 8.50 -18.33 -0.97
CA GLU A 87 9.23 -17.86 0.21
C GLU A 87 9.27 -16.32 0.32
N PRO A 88 9.12 -15.76 1.55
CA PRO A 88 9.04 -14.32 1.76
C PRO A 88 10.41 -13.63 1.87
N THR A 89 11.49 -14.21 1.34
CA THR A 89 12.86 -13.73 1.61
C THR A 89 13.06 -12.27 1.18
N ARG A 90 12.42 -11.83 0.08
CA ARG A 90 12.44 -10.43 -0.39
C ARG A 90 11.77 -9.43 0.54
N LEU A 91 10.93 -9.89 1.47
CA LEU A 91 10.14 -9.04 2.37
C LEU A 91 10.80 -8.84 3.75
N ARG A 92 11.88 -9.57 4.07
CA ARG A 92 12.51 -9.52 5.39
C ARG A 92 13.08 -8.15 5.72
N ASP A 93 13.58 -7.46 4.71
CA ASP A 93 14.22 -6.14 4.82
C ASP A 93 13.33 -5.04 4.21
N ASP A 94 12.00 -5.17 4.36
CA ASP A 94 11.06 -4.15 3.90
C ASP A 94 11.42 -2.76 4.47
N PRO A 95 11.73 -1.76 3.63
CA PRO A 95 12.06 -0.41 4.08
C PRO A 95 11.03 0.23 5.02
N PHE A 96 9.75 -0.12 4.91
CA PHE A 96 8.71 0.39 5.80
C PHE A 96 8.82 -0.16 7.23
N ALA A 97 9.47 -1.31 7.43
CA ALA A 97 9.69 -1.90 8.75
C ALA A 97 10.61 -1.05 9.65
N ALA A 98 11.33 -0.08 9.07
CA ALA A 98 12.10 0.91 9.83
C ALA A 98 11.22 2.01 10.47
N ILE A 99 9.98 2.18 9.99
CA ILE A 99 9.07 3.23 10.46
C ILE A 99 8.16 2.72 11.58
N PHE A 100 7.47 1.60 11.34
CA PHE A 100 6.55 0.99 12.29
C PHE A 100 6.75 -0.52 12.38
N PRO A 101 6.23 -1.19 13.43
CA PRO A 101 6.31 -2.65 13.54
C PRO A 101 5.78 -3.35 12.29
N THR A 102 6.55 -4.31 11.79
CA THR A 102 6.17 -5.19 10.69
C THR A 102 5.69 -6.55 11.20
N CYS A 103 4.71 -7.11 10.51
CA CYS A 103 4.30 -8.49 10.64
C CYS A 103 4.36 -9.16 9.28
N LEU A 104 5.18 -10.21 9.17
CA LEU A 104 5.24 -11.02 7.96
C LEU A 104 4.10 -12.05 7.99
N VAL A 105 3.20 -11.97 7.03
CA VAL A 105 1.98 -12.78 6.99
C VAL A 105 1.82 -13.47 5.65
N ARG A 106 1.27 -14.69 5.69
CA ARG A 106 0.78 -15.36 4.49
C ARG A 106 -0.68 -15.00 4.28
N VAL A 107 -0.97 -14.40 3.13
CA VAL A 107 -2.30 -14.01 2.70
C VAL A 107 -2.84 -15.09 1.76
N GLY A 108 -4.06 -15.55 2.03
CA GLY A 108 -4.74 -16.49 1.14
C GLY A 108 -5.09 -15.86 -0.21
N PRO A 109 -5.55 -16.67 -1.17
CA PRO A 109 -6.00 -16.14 -2.46
C PRO A 109 -7.22 -15.21 -2.29
N GLY A 110 -7.46 -14.38 -3.30
CA GLY A 110 -8.62 -13.50 -3.42
C GLY A 110 -8.55 -12.19 -2.64
N LEU A 111 -7.33 -11.74 -2.31
CA LEU A 111 -7.12 -10.43 -1.71
C LEU A 111 -6.07 -9.58 -2.42
N LEU A 112 -4.90 -10.13 -2.70
CA LEU A 112 -3.77 -9.35 -3.24
C LEU A 112 -3.59 -9.63 -4.73
N GLY A 113 -3.61 -8.56 -5.53
CA GLY A 113 -3.35 -8.62 -6.97
C GLY A 113 -1.88 -8.44 -7.32
N ARG A 114 -1.60 -8.19 -8.60
CA ARG A 114 -0.29 -7.71 -9.05
C ARG A 114 -0.41 -6.25 -9.49
N THR A 115 0.25 -5.35 -8.78
CA THR A 115 0.26 -3.93 -9.12
C THR A 115 1.31 -3.65 -10.19
N PRO A 116 0.96 -3.11 -11.36
CA PRO A 116 1.95 -2.75 -12.36
C PRO A 116 2.91 -1.68 -11.82
N THR A 117 4.20 -1.83 -12.11
CA THR A 117 5.24 -0.87 -11.70
C THR A 117 4.86 0.54 -12.12
N PRO A 118 4.93 1.55 -11.22
CA PRO A 118 4.60 2.92 -11.56
C PRO A 118 5.47 3.45 -12.71
N VAL A 119 4.85 4.18 -13.65
CA VAL A 119 5.58 4.83 -14.75
C VAL A 119 6.33 6.08 -14.25
N GLY A 120 7.66 6.02 -14.15
CA GLY A 120 8.57 7.18 -14.04
C GLY A 120 8.58 7.96 -12.70
N PRO A 121 9.42 9.02 -12.61
CA PRO A 121 9.59 9.82 -11.39
C PRO A 121 8.36 10.70 -11.15
N MET A 122 7.47 10.22 -10.28
CA MET A 122 6.19 10.84 -9.96
C MET A 122 6.33 11.92 -8.88
N THR A 123 5.72 13.09 -9.08
CA THR A 123 5.46 14.03 -7.97
C THR A 123 4.38 13.45 -7.07
N GLN A 124 4.74 13.03 -5.84
CA GLN A 124 3.77 12.57 -4.85
C GLN A 124 2.91 13.76 -4.39
N ARG A 125 1.60 13.71 -4.63
CA ARG A 125 0.61 14.64 -4.06
C ARG A 125 -0.25 13.88 -3.05
N TYR A 126 -0.62 14.58 -1.97
CA TYR A 126 -1.30 14.10 -0.76
C TYR A 126 -2.42 13.07 -0.98
N GLY A 127 -2.63 12.27 0.06
CA GLY A 127 -3.51 11.10 0.07
C GLY A 127 -5.00 11.39 -0.13
N ALA A 128 -5.74 10.28 -0.18
CA ALA A 128 -7.20 10.21 -0.08
C ALA A 128 -8.07 10.76 -1.23
N ALA A 129 -7.55 10.82 -2.45
CA ALA A 129 -8.38 10.67 -3.65
C ALA A 129 -7.64 10.04 -4.83
N ASN A 130 -6.38 9.60 -4.65
CA ASN A 130 -5.60 9.14 -5.79
C ASN A 130 -4.51 8.11 -5.44
N PRO A 131 -4.90 6.85 -5.20
CA PRO A 131 -3.96 5.76 -5.25
C PRO A 131 -3.49 5.50 -6.69
N TRP A 132 -2.27 5.99 -7.00
CA TRP A 132 -1.60 6.02 -8.30
C TRP A 132 -0.97 4.67 -8.71
N PRO A 133 -0.84 4.30 -10.02
CA PRO A 133 -1.28 4.99 -11.25
C PRO A 133 -2.74 5.03 -11.69
N TRP A 134 -3.13 6.27 -12.01
CA TRP A 134 -4.35 6.76 -12.66
C TRP A 134 -4.10 6.86 -14.17
N ASP A 135 -4.89 6.16 -15.01
CA ASP A 135 -4.63 6.07 -16.46
C ASP A 135 -5.39 7.08 -17.34
N ARG A 136 -6.39 7.84 -16.86
CA ARG A 136 -7.15 8.80 -17.73
C ARG A 136 -7.77 10.01 -17.02
N PHE A 137 -7.75 11.18 -17.67
CA PHE A 137 -8.63 12.31 -17.32
C PHE A 137 -10.05 12.04 -17.85
N PRO A 138 -11.14 12.30 -17.10
CA PRO A 138 -12.46 12.33 -17.69
C PRO A 138 -12.54 13.50 -18.68
N GLU A 139 -13.09 13.22 -19.87
CA GLU A 139 -13.42 14.25 -20.85
C GLU A 139 -14.39 15.24 -20.21
N ALA A 140 -14.08 16.54 -20.34
CA ALA A 140 -15.01 17.59 -19.98
C ALA A 140 -16.27 17.41 -20.83
N ARG A 141 -17.40 17.04 -20.20
CA ARG A 141 -18.70 17.07 -20.87
C ARG A 141 -19.00 18.53 -21.22
N ALA A 142 -19.06 18.81 -22.51
CA ALA A 142 -19.81 19.93 -23.07
C ALA A 142 -21.30 19.57 -23.13
#